data_AF-A0A945IB98-F1
#
_entry.id   AF-A0A945IB98-F1
#
_cell.length_a   1.000
_cell.length_b   1.000
_cell.length_c   1.000
_cell.angle_alpha   90.00
_cell.angle_beta   90.00
_cell.angle_gamma   90.00
#
_symmetry.space_group_name_H-M   'P 1'
#
loop_
_entity.id
_entity.type
_entity.pdbx_description
1 polymer ?
#
loop_
_entity_poly.entity_id
_entity_poly.type
_entity_poly.pdbx_seq_one_letter_code
_entity_poly.pdbx_strand_id
1 'polypeptide(L)'
;TPLIISLISAAINIILSITLQRTFGIQGLALAFSLAACIQIALLWFGLRHIIAWDKTKGILSSLYKICIAVTLMAFTTQLLKYPFSLILHMDTFWGIFAHALLSGGCGIVVYLFTCYVLKTEELLLLKQSIQKRWLKSTKSQPDIT
;
A
#
# COMPACT_ATOMS: atom_id res chain seq x y z
N THR A 1 -20.41 17.20 -1.53
CA THR A 1 -20.27 15.82 -2.05
C THR A 1 -19.37 14.91 -1.22
N PRO A 2 -18.14 15.28 -0.77
CA PRO A 2 -17.25 14.33 -0.06
C PRO A 2 -17.77 13.94 1.33
N LEU A 3 -18.42 14.87 2.05
CA LEU A 3 -18.99 14.60 3.37
C LEU A 3 -20.12 13.56 3.33
N ILE A 4 -21.01 13.64 2.34
CA ILE A 4 -22.14 12.70 2.17
C ILE A 4 -21.60 11.30 1.88
N ILE A 5 -20.59 11.21 1.00
CA ILE A 5 -19.91 9.95 0.68
C ILE A 5 -19.27 9.36 1.95
N SER A 6 -18.57 10.18 2.72
CA SER A 6 -17.97 9.77 3.99
C SER A 6 -18.99 9.30 5.02
N LEU A 7 -20.15 9.96 5.09
CA LEU A 7 -21.23 9.60 6.00
C LEU A 7 -21.86 8.26 5.62
N ILE A 8 -22.11 8.05 4.32
CA ILE A 8 -22.62 6.78 3.80
C ILE A 8 -21.64 5.64 4.07
N SER A 9 -20.34 5.83 3.79
CA SER A 9 -19.36 4.79 4.04
C SER A 9 -19.13 4.52 5.52
N ALA A 10 -19.26 5.53 6.39
CA ALA A 10 -19.21 5.34 7.83
C ALA A 10 -20.40 4.52 8.34
N ALA A 11 -21.61 4.78 7.82
CA ALA A 11 -22.78 3.97 8.14
C ALA A 11 -22.61 2.52 7.68
N ILE A 12 -22.09 2.29 6.47
CA ILE A 12 -21.74 0.96 5.95
C ILE A 12 -20.69 0.30 6.86
N ASN A 13 -19.66 1.03 7.29
CA ASN A 13 -18.63 0.50 8.19
C ASN A 13 -19.21 -0.01 9.50
N ILE A 14 -20.13 0.75 10.10
CA ILE A 14 -20.77 0.38 11.38
C ILE A 14 -21.60 -0.89 11.20
N ILE A 15 -22.38 -0.97 10.11
CA ILE A 15 -23.19 -2.16 9.79
C ILE A 15 -22.29 -3.38 9.59
N LEU A 16 -21.26 -3.26 8.74
CA LEU A 16 -20.31 -4.35 8.49
C LEU A 16 -19.57 -4.75 9.76
N SER A 17 -19.14 -3.79 10.57
CA SER A 17 -18.41 -4.05 11.82
C SER A 17 -19.27 -4.89 12.77
N ILE A 18 -20.54 -4.54 12.96
CA ILE A 18 -21.43 -5.29 13.85
C ILE A 18 -21.70 -6.70 13.32
N THR A 19 -21.95 -6.86 12.02
CA THR A 19 -22.21 -8.18 11.42
C THR A 19 -20.97 -9.08 11.43
N LEU A 20 -19.80 -8.53 11.07
CA LEU A 20 -18.55 -9.29 10.91
C LEU A 20 -17.85 -9.55 12.25
N GLN A 21 -18.02 -8.66 13.24
CA GLN A 21 -17.58 -8.91 14.61
C GLN A 21 -18.27 -10.14 15.20
N ARG A 22 -19.56 -10.33 14.89
CA ARG A 22 -20.34 -11.45 15.45
C ARG A 22 -19.90 -12.80 14.90
N THR A 23 -19.31 -12.84 13.70
CA THR A 23 -18.82 -14.07 13.07
C THR A 23 -17.32 -14.31 13.28
N PHE A 24 -16.48 -13.26 13.27
CA PHE A 24 -15.01 -13.38 13.32
C PHE A 24 -14.35 -12.68 14.52
N GLY A 25 -15.13 -12.20 15.49
CA GLY A 25 -14.62 -11.53 16.69
C GLY A 25 -13.83 -10.26 16.37
N ILE A 26 -12.64 -10.12 16.98
CA ILE A 26 -11.78 -8.93 16.84
C ILE A 26 -11.21 -8.82 15.41
N GLN A 27 -10.96 -9.95 14.75
CA GLN A 27 -10.49 -9.97 13.35
C GLN A 27 -11.57 -9.48 12.39
N GLY A 28 -12.83 -9.73 12.71
CA GLY A 28 -13.99 -9.21 11.97
C GLY A 28 -14.05 -7.69 11.95
N LEU A 29 -13.67 -7.02 13.05
CA LEU A 29 -13.58 -5.56 13.09
C LEU A 29 -12.52 -5.02 12.13
N ALA A 30 -11.33 -5.63 12.11
CA ALA A 30 -10.24 -5.20 11.22
C ALA A 30 -10.60 -5.37 9.73
N LEU A 31 -11.29 -6.46 9.40
CA LEU A 31 -11.81 -6.70 8.05
C LEU A 31 -12.89 -5.69 7.68
N ALA A 32 -13.85 -5.43 8.57
CA ALA A 32 -14.91 -4.45 8.33
C ALA A 32 -14.33 -3.05 8.08
N PHE A 33 -13.35 -2.63 8.88
CA PHE A 33 -12.66 -1.35 8.70
C PHE A 33 -11.96 -1.27 7.33
N SER A 34 -11.24 -2.32 6.93
CA SER A 34 -10.53 -2.35 5.64
C SER A 34 -11.49 -2.33 4.45
N LEU A 35 -12.60 -3.06 4.55
CA LEU A 35 -13.68 -3.08 3.54
C LEU A 35 -14.35 -1.71 3.43
N ALA A 36 -14.70 -1.10 4.56
CA ALA A 36 -15.30 0.23 4.57
C ALA A 36 -14.36 1.30 3.99
N ALA A 37 -13.06 1.23 4.28
CA ALA A 37 -12.08 2.13 3.68
C ALA A 37 -12.01 1.94 2.14
N CYS A 38 -12.06 0.70 1.64
CA CYS A 38 -12.12 0.44 0.21
C CYS A 38 -13.39 1.01 -0.44
N ILE A 39 -14.55 0.84 0.20
CA ILE A 39 -15.83 1.40 -0.25
C ILE A 39 -15.77 2.92 -0.28
N GLN A 40 -15.24 3.55 0.78
CA GLN A 40 -15.07 5.00 0.84
C GLN A 40 -14.25 5.53 -0.33
N ILE A 41 -13.10 4.90 -0.60
CA ILE A 41 -12.22 5.28 -1.72
C ILE A 41 -12.94 5.08 -3.06
N ALA A 42 -13.67 3.98 -3.23
CA ALA A 42 -14.43 3.70 -4.45
C ALA A 42 -15.51 4.76 -4.69
N LEU A 43 -16.34 5.09 -3.70
CA LEU A 43 -17.37 6.12 -3.83
C LEU A 43 -16.74 7.50 -4.12
N LEU A 44 -15.62 7.83 -3.47
CA LEU A 44 -14.92 9.08 -3.71
C LEU A 44 -14.39 9.15 -5.15
N TRP A 45 -13.87 8.03 -5.67
CA TRP A 45 -13.42 7.90 -7.05
C TRP A 45 -14.57 8.09 -8.05
N PHE A 46 -15.74 7.51 -7.79
CA PHE A 46 -16.94 7.73 -8.60
C PHE A 46 -17.40 9.19 -8.57
N GLY A 47 -17.42 9.82 -7.39
CA GLY A 47 -17.73 11.24 -7.25
C GLY A 47 -16.73 12.16 -7.95
N LEU A 48 -15.44 11.80 -7.92
CA LEU A 48 -14.37 12.54 -8.57
C LEU A 48 -14.42 12.41 -10.10
N ARG A 49 -14.82 11.25 -10.62
CA ARG A 49 -15.01 11.03 -12.06
C ARG A 49 -16.07 11.95 -12.67
N HIS A 50 -17.02 12.45 -11.88
CA HIS A 50 -18.00 13.42 -12.34
C HIS A 50 -17.42 14.84 -12.50
N ILE A 51 -16.28 15.13 -11.86
CA ILE A 51 -15.67 16.47 -11.80
C ILE A 51 -14.42 16.57 -12.68
N ILE A 52 -13.64 15.48 -12.80
CA ILE A 52 -12.37 15.46 -13.53
C ILE A 52 -12.55 14.85 -14.93
N ALA A 53 -12.08 15.57 -15.95
CA ALA A 53 -12.02 15.11 -17.33
C ALA A 53 -11.21 13.81 -17.46
N TRP A 54 -11.70 12.89 -18.31
CA TRP A 54 -11.21 11.51 -18.49
C TRP A 54 -9.70 11.38 -18.72
N ASP A 55 -9.06 12.43 -19.24
CA ASP A 55 -7.68 12.38 -19.74
C ASP A 55 -6.64 12.22 -18.62
N LYS A 56 -6.83 12.90 -17.47
CA LYS A 56 -5.91 12.74 -16.32
C LYS A 56 -6.10 11.42 -15.57
N THR A 57 -7.30 10.85 -15.62
CA THR A 57 -7.66 9.64 -14.86
C THR A 57 -7.07 8.37 -15.47
N LYS A 58 -6.76 8.37 -16.78
CA LYS A 58 -6.15 7.23 -17.49
C LYS A 58 -4.73 6.91 -17.00
N GLY A 59 -3.91 7.93 -16.73
CA GLY A 59 -2.55 7.75 -16.21
C GLY A 59 -2.54 7.08 -14.83
N ILE A 60 -3.39 7.57 -13.91
CA ILE A 60 -3.52 7.01 -12.56
C ILE A 60 -3.97 5.55 -12.60
N LEU A 61 -4.96 5.22 -13.43
CA LEU A 61 -5.48 3.86 -13.53
C LEU A 61 -4.45 2.88 -14.15
N SER A 62 -3.68 3.34 -15.14
CA SER A 62 -2.58 2.56 -15.72
C SER A 62 -1.48 2.28 -14.70
N SER A 63 -1.11 3.29 -13.90
CA SER A 63 -0.14 3.13 -12.80
C SER A 63 -0.65 2.16 -11.73
N LEU A 64 -1.92 2.28 -11.33
CA LEU A 64 -2.54 1.40 -10.34
C LEU A 64 -2.50 -0.07 -10.78
N TYR A 65 -2.82 -0.35 -12.05
CA TYR A 65 -2.77 -1.71 -12.62
C TYR A 65 -1.34 -2.28 -12.60
N LYS A 66 -0.34 -1.47 -12.99
CA LYS A 66 1.07 -1.88 -12.93
C LYS A 66 1.52 -2.16 -11.50
N ILE A 67 1.08 -1.37 -10.52
CA ILE A 67 1.35 -1.61 -9.10
C ILE A 67 0.72 -2.94 -8.66
N CYS A 68 -0.54 -3.22 -9.02
CA CYS A 68 -1.19 -4.48 -8.66
C CYS A 68 -0.42 -5.70 -9.20
N ILE A 69 0.12 -5.62 -10.43
CA ILE A 69 0.98 -6.68 -10.99
C ILE A 69 2.28 -6.79 -10.18
N ALA A 70 2.94 -5.68 -9.89
CA ALA A 70 4.19 -5.67 -9.13
C ALA A 70 4.01 -6.27 -7.73
N VAL A 71 2.93 -5.90 -7.03
CA VAL A 71 2.59 -6.41 -5.70
C VAL A 71 2.24 -7.90 -5.75
N THR A 72 1.54 -8.37 -6.78
CA THR A 72 1.24 -9.80 -6.95
C THR A 72 2.53 -10.61 -7.12
N LEU A 73 3.46 -10.15 -7.95
CA LEU A 73 4.76 -10.79 -8.14
C LEU A 73 5.62 -10.76 -6.86
N MET A 74 5.63 -9.64 -6.13
CA MET A 74 6.26 -9.52 -4.83
C MET A 74 5.64 -10.48 -3.80
N ALA A 75 4.32 -10.57 -3.74
CA ALA A 75 3.62 -11.46 -2.82
C ALA A 75 3.95 -12.93 -3.14
N PHE A 76 3.92 -13.29 -4.41
CA PHE A 76 4.23 -14.65 -4.87
C PHE A 76 5.68 -15.05 -4.55
N THR A 77 6.64 -14.18 -4.84
CA THR A 77 8.05 -14.41 -4.51
C THR A 77 8.28 -14.49 -3.01
N THR A 78 7.71 -13.57 -2.22
CA THR A 78 7.81 -13.61 -0.75
C THR A 78 7.19 -14.88 -0.17
N GLN A 79 6.07 -15.35 -0.74
CA GLN A 79 5.42 -16.61 -0.34
C GLN A 79 6.30 -17.83 -0.64
N LEU A 80 6.98 -17.85 -1.79
CA LEU A 80 7.95 -18.88 -2.16
C LEU A 80 9.19 -18.87 -1.26
N LEU A 81 9.69 -17.67 -0.90
CA LEU A 81 10.84 -17.53 -0.01
C LEU A 81 10.55 -17.99 1.43
N LYS A 82 9.28 -18.09 1.82
CA LYS A 82 8.87 -18.57 3.15
C LYS A 82 9.25 -20.03 3.41
N TYR A 83 9.23 -20.87 2.37
CA TYR A 83 9.58 -22.29 2.45
C TYR A 83 11.06 -22.58 2.79
N PRO A 84 12.06 -22.02 2.09
CA PRO A 84 13.46 -22.25 2.43
C PRO A 84 13.88 -21.58 3.75
N PHE A 85 13.22 -20.47 4.12
CA PHE A 85 13.50 -19.76 5.37
C PHE A 85 13.08 -20.52 6.63
N SER A 86 12.01 -21.30 6.55
CA SER A 86 11.58 -22.19 7.64
C SER A 86 12.59 -23.30 7.96
N LEU A 87 13.50 -23.62 7.02
CA LEU A 87 14.48 -24.68 7.18
C LEU A 87 15.78 -24.20 7.86
N ILE A 88 16.04 -22.90 7.86
CA ILE A 88 17.32 -22.30 8.30
C ILE A 88 17.19 -21.60 9.66
N LEU A 89 15.99 -21.16 10.05
CA LEU A 89 15.79 -20.37 11.28
C LEU A 89 14.91 -21.15 12.28
N HIS A 90 15.54 -21.68 13.32
CA HIS A 90 14.86 -22.21 14.51
C HIS A 90 13.91 -21.12 15.08
N MET A 91 12.60 -21.33 14.96
CA MET A 91 11.56 -20.38 15.37
C MET A 91 11.32 -20.34 16.90
N ASP A 92 12.19 -20.99 17.68
CA ASP A 92 12.04 -21.17 19.12
C ASP A 92 12.45 -19.96 19.99
N THR A 93 13.03 -18.91 19.41
CA THR A 93 13.49 -17.73 20.16
C THR A 93 12.91 -16.44 19.58
N PHE A 94 12.50 -15.50 20.45
CA PHE A 94 11.97 -14.17 20.07
C PHE A 94 12.92 -13.43 19.10
N TRP A 95 14.23 -13.59 19.30
CA TRP A 95 15.27 -13.05 18.42
C TRP A 95 15.31 -13.73 17.04
N GLY A 96 15.00 -15.03 16.97
CA GLY A 96 14.89 -15.78 15.72
C GLY A 96 13.72 -15.31 14.86
N ILE A 97 12.56 -15.07 15.47
CA ILE A 97 11.38 -14.54 14.78
C ILE A 97 11.63 -13.10 14.27
N PHE A 98 12.28 -12.27 15.10
CA PHE A 98 12.64 -10.91 14.71
C PHE A 98 13.65 -10.87 13.55
N ALA A 99 14.71 -11.68 13.63
CA ALA A 99 15.70 -11.81 12.56
C ALA A 99 15.08 -12.36 11.28
N HIS A 100 14.18 -13.35 11.39
CA HIS A 100 13.43 -13.89 10.26
C HIS A 100 12.55 -12.82 9.60
N ALA A 101 11.81 -12.03 10.40
CA ALA A 101 10.96 -10.96 9.89
C ALA A 101 11.78 -9.87 9.20
N LEU A 102 12.94 -9.49 9.75
CA LEU A 102 13.84 -8.53 9.14
C LEU A 102 14.41 -9.02 7.81
N LEU A 103 14.88 -10.27 7.78
CA LEU A 103 15.55 -10.81 6.60
C LEU A 103 14.55 -11.14 5.48
N SER A 104 13.39 -11.71 5.82
CA SER A 104 12.27 -11.93 4.88
C SER A 104 11.67 -10.61 4.39
N GLY A 105 11.43 -9.65 5.29
CA GLY A 105 10.95 -8.32 4.94
C GLY A 105 11.92 -7.57 4.04
N GLY A 106 13.22 -7.61 4.36
CA GLY A 106 14.28 -7.03 3.53
C GLY A 106 14.33 -7.65 2.14
N CYS A 107 14.26 -8.98 2.05
CA CYS A 107 14.25 -9.67 0.77
C CYS A 107 12.99 -9.32 -0.06
N GLY A 108 11.83 -9.24 0.57
CA GLY A 108 10.58 -8.79 -0.06
C GLY A 108 10.68 -7.36 -0.61
N ILE A 109 11.30 -6.44 0.14
CA ILE A 109 11.56 -5.06 -0.33
C ILE A 109 12.46 -5.06 -1.56
N VAL A 110 13.54 -5.86 -1.56
CA VAL A 110 14.44 -5.95 -2.72
C VAL A 110 13.70 -6.45 -3.96
N VAL A 111 12.88 -7.49 -3.82
CA VAL A 111 12.10 -8.03 -4.96
C VAL A 111 11.04 -7.04 -5.43
N TYR A 112 10.39 -6.31 -4.51
CA TYR A 112 9.46 -5.24 -4.86
C TYR A 112 10.14 -4.13 -5.66
N LEU A 113 11.29 -3.64 -5.19
CA LEU A 113 12.07 -2.61 -5.88
C LEU A 113 12.54 -3.08 -7.25
N PHE A 114 13.01 -4.34 -7.36
CA PHE A 114 13.42 -4.94 -8.62
C PHE A 114 12.24 -5.03 -9.60
N THR A 115 11.07 -5.49 -9.14
CA THR A 115 9.87 -5.61 -9.98
C THR A 115 9.36 -4.24 -10.42
N CYS A 116 9.34 -3.25 -9.52
CA CYS A 116 9.01 -1.86 -9.87
C CYS A 116 9.99 -1.28 -10.90
N TYR A 117 11.28 -1.64 -10.80
CA TYR A 117 12.30 -1.20 -11.75
C TYR A 117 12.06 -1.80 -13.14
N VAL A 118 11.76 -3.09 -13.21
CA VAL A 118 11.43 -3.79 -14.47
C VAL A 118 10.17 -3.24 -15.11
N LEU A 119 9.13 -2.93 -14.31
CA LEU A 119 7.87 -2.38 -14.82
C LEU A 119 7.94 -0.89 -15.20
N LYS A 120 9.06 -0.20 -14.93
CA LYS A 120 9.26 1.24 -15.19
C LYS A 120 8.00 2.06 -14.87
N THR A 121 7.45 1.86 -13.68
CA THR A 121 6.25 2.59 -13.27
C THR A 121 6.58 4.09 -13.12
N GLU A 122 5.67 4.95 -13.57
CA GLU A 122 5.78 6.41 -13.37
C GLU A 122 5.92 6.73 -11.88
N GLU A 123 5.31 5.92 -11.03
CA GLU A 123 5.42 5.93 -9.57
C GLU A 123 6.85 5.72 -9.07
N LEU A 124 7.61 4.77 -9.63
CA LEU A 124 9.02 4.58 -9.27
C LEU A 124 9.87 5.78 -9.70
N LEU A 125 9.57 6.37 -10.86
CA LEU A 125 10.23 7.60 -11.32
C LEU A 125 9.91 8.77 -10.38
N LEU A 126 8.65 8.92 -9.96
CA LEU A 126 8.22 9.93 -8.98
C LEU A 126 8.84 9.70 -7.59
N LEU A 127 8.95 8.45 -7.13
CA LEU A 127 9.64 8.09 -5.90
C LEU A 127 11.14 8.41 -6.01
N LYS A 128 11.80 8.00 -7.09
CA LYS A 128 13.22 8.28 -7.33
C LYS A 128 13.48 9.78 -7.38
N GLN A 129 12.63 10.54 -8.08
CA GLN A 129 12.71 12.00 -8.12
C GLN A 129 12.44 12.62 -6.75
N SER A 130 11.48 12.12 -5.98
CA SER A 130 11.17 12.62 -4.64
C SER A 130 12.31 12.34 -3.65
N ILE A 131 12.91 11.15 -3.72
CA ILE A 131 14.08 10.77 -2.92
C ILE A 131 15.27 11.65 -3.32
N GLN A 132 15.58 11.79 -4.61
CA GLN A 132 16.63 12.68 -5.10
C GLN A 132 16.40 14.13 -4.69
N LYS A 133 15.17 14.64 -4.81
CA LYS A 133 14.82 16.03 -4.48
C LYS A 133 14.88 16.28 -2.97
N ARG A 134 14.50 15.31 -2.14
CA ARG A 134 14.55 15.41 -0.68
C ARG A 134 15.98 15.26 -0.15
N TRP A 135 16.81 14.44 -0.79
CA TRP A 135 18.25 14.39 -0.53
C TRP A 135 18.95 15.68 -0.98
N LEU A 136 18.61 16.23 -2.15
CA LEU A 136 19.18 17.47 -2.68
C LEU A 136 18.70 18.73 -1.92
N LYS A 137 17.49 18.72 -1.35
CA LYS A 137 16.98 19.86 -0.55
C LYS A 137 17.61 19.95 0.84
N SER A 138 18.31 18.92 1.32
CA SER A 138 19.11 18.98 2.55
C SER A 138 20.45 19.70 2.37
N THR A 139 20.79 20.14 1.15
CA THR A 139 22.04 20.88 0.83
C THR A 139 21.79 22.24 0.17
N LYS A 140 20.58 22.77 0.19
CA LYS A 140 20.37 24.23 0.05
C LYS A 140 19.86 24.77 1.37
N SER A 141 20.83 24.89 2.29
CA SER A 141 20.76 25.83 3.38
C SER A 141 20.42 27.21 2.79
N GLN A 142 19.44 27.83 3.42
CA GLN A 142 19.10 29.23 3.29
C GLN A 142 20.37 30.11 3.35
N PRO A 143 20.48 31.11 2.47
CA PRO A 143 20.72 32.47 2.95
C PRO A 143 19.58 33.36 2.40
N ASP A 144 18.74 33.90 3.26
CA ASP A 144 18.97 35.14 4.02
C ASP A 144 19.19 36.36 3.10
N ILE A 145 18.18 37.24 3.16
CA ILE A 145 18.20 38.71 3.08
C ILE A 145 18.97 39.38 1.93
N THR A 146 18.22 40.05 1.06
CA THR A 146 18.12 41.53 1.02
C THR A 146 16.84 41.94 0.30
#